data_AF-X6L9I6-F1
#
_entry.id   AF-X6L9I6-F1
#
_cell.length_a   1.000
_cell.length_b   1.000
_cell.length_c   1.000
_cell.angle_alpha   90.00
_cell.angle_beta   90.00
_cell.angle_gamma   90.00
#
_symmetry.space_group_name_H-M   'P 1'
#
loop_
_entity.id
_entity.type
_entity.pdbx_description
1 polymer ?
#
loop_
_entity_poly.entity_id
_entity_poly.type
_entity_poly.pdbx_seq_one_letter_code
_entity_poly.pdbx_strand_id
1 'polypeptide(L)'
;MQISAMWNHQIDLNVIYIVISAYEDINKTFELLFEFDIWKSRDNNEQKYKKKMNEFVNKRCCNHDVNLFLIFYSEKYKGRSAIKNATAYTVNDGLPFVEKDKK
;
A
#
# COMPACT_ATOMS: atom_id res chain seq x y z
N MET A 1 -4.65 10.80 -18.45
CA MET A 1 -4.35 11.22 -17.06
C MET A 1 -2.84 11.27 -16.95
N GLN A 2 -2.23 12.43 -16.71
CA GLN A 2 -0.76 12.53 -16.66
C GLN A 2 -0.25 12.08 -15.28
N ILE A 3 0.83 11.30 -15.28
CA ILE A 3 1.50 10.76 -14.09
C ILE A 3 1.82 11.88 -13.08
N SER A 4 2.25 13.05 -13.56
CA SER A 4 2.53 14.23 -12.74
C SER A 4 1.34 14.72 -11.90
N ALA A 5 0.10 14.53 -12.36
CA ALA A 5 -1.10 14.97 -11.65
C ALA A 5 -1.53 13.97 -10.55
N MET A 6 -1.32 12.66 -10.75
CA MET A 6 -1.54 11.63 -9.72
C MET A 6 -0.39 11.61 -8.68
N TRP A 7 0.82 11.94 -9.13
CA TRP A 7 2.05 11.77 -8.35
C TRP A 7 2.50 13.05 -7.64
N ASN A 8 1.62 14.05 -7.54
CA ASN A 8 1.85 15.28 -6.78
C ASN A 8 1.79 15.01 -5.26
N HIS A 9 2.55 14.01 -4.79
CA HIS A 9 2.75 13.57 -3.41
C HIS A 9 1.61 12.80 -2.72
N GLN A 10 0.66 12.20 -3.45
CA GLN A 10 -0.48 11.48 -2.84
C GLN A 10 -0.22 10.00 -2.47
N ILE A 11 0.70 9.32 -3.15
CA ILE A 11 0.93 7.88 -2.97
C ILE A 11 2.35 7.63 -2.43
N ASP A 12 2.43 6.85 -1.35
CA ASP A 12 3.69 6.45 -0.73
C ASP A 12 4.56 5.62 -1.71
N LEU A 13 5.85 5.96 -1.80
CA LEU A 13 6.82 5.27 -2.67
C LEU A 13 6.96 3.77 -2.36
N ASN A 14 6.77 3.36 -1.10
CA ASN A 14 6.73 1.96 -0.68
C ASN A 14 5.54 1.23 -1.30
N VAL A 15 4.38 1.88 -1.44
CA VAL A 15 3.21 1.30 -2.12
C VAL A 15 3.51 1.11 -3.59
N ILE A 16 4.11 2.12 -4.24
CA ILE A 16 4.52 2.04 -5.64
C ILE A 16 5.51 0.89 -5.85
N TYR A 17 6.52 0.79 -4.99
CA TYR A 17 7.51 -0.28 -5.03
C TYR A 17 6.85 -1.67 -4.94
N ILE A 18 5.92 -1.88 -4.00
CA ILE A 18 5.20 -3.14 -3.86
C ILE A 18 4.40 -3.49 -5.12
N VAL A 19 3.74 -2.51 -5.74
CA VAL A 19 2.96 -2.78 -6.95
C VAL A 19 3.88 -3.12 -8.13
N ILE A 20 4.97 -2.37 -8.32
CA ILE A 20 5.93 -2.63 -9.38
C ILE A 20 6.62 -3.99 -9.19
N SER A 21 6.97 -4.36 -7.95
CA SER A 21 7.59 -5.67 -7.70
C SER A 21 6.62 -6.84 -7.91
N ALA A 22 5.31 -6.61 -7.79
CA ALA A 22 4.29 -7.61 -8.03
C ALA A 22 3.83 -7.72 -9.49
N TYR A 23 4.04 -6.69 -10.32
CA TYR A 23 3.56 -6.64 -11.70
C TYR A 23 4.67 -6.18 -12.66
N GLU A 24 4.99 -7.01 -13.65
CA GLU A 24 5.90 -6.63 -14.75
C GLU A 24 5.27 -5.64 -15.75
N ASP A 25 3.95 -5.45 -15.69
CA ASP A 25 3.18 -4.59 -16.59
C ASP A 25 2.88 -3.24 -15.93
N ILE A 26 3.44 -2.18 -16.51
CA ILE A 26 3.28 -0.81 -16.01
C ILE A 26 1.83 -0.32 -16.11
N ASN A 27 1.06 -0.75 -17.11
CA ASN A 27 -0.34 -0.36 -17.26
C ASN A 27 -1.20 -0.97 -16.14
N LYS A 28 -0.95 -2.23 -15.79
CA LYS A 28 -1.62 -2.90 -14.66
C LYS A 28 -1.23 -2.26 -13.33
N THR A 29 0.02 -1.85 -13.20
CA THR A 29 0.49 -1.08 -12.04
C THR A 29 -0.30 0.22 -11.89
N PHE A 30 -0.46 0.98 -12.97
CA PHE A 30 -1.24 2.21 -12.94
C PHE A 30 -2.72 1.98 -12.61
N GLU A 31 -3.34 0.98 -13.24
CA GLU A 31 -4.74 0.64 -12.98
C GLU A 31 -4.96 0.30 -11.51
N LEU A 32 -4.10 -0.54 -10.93
CA LEU A 32 -4.21 -0.95 -9.53
C LEU A 32 -4.01 0.22 -8.56
N LEU A 33 -3.03 1.10 -8.81
CA LEU A 33 -2.79 2.29 -7.99
C LEU A 33 -3.96 3.28 -8.07
N PHE A 34 -4.55 3.45 -9.25
CA PHE A 34 -5.71 4.31 -9.44
C PHE A 34 -6.94 3.77 -8.71
N GLU A 35 -7.20 2.47 -8.81
CA GLU A 35 -8.27 1.83 -8.04
C GLU A 35 -8.05 1.94 -6.53
N PHE A 36 -6.81 1.79 -6.07
CA PHE A 36 -6.47 1.96 -4.66
C PHE A 36 -6.78 3.38 -4.17
N ASP A 37 -6.41 4.42 -4.93
CA ASP A 37 -6.68 5.81 -4.56
C ASP A 37 -8.20 6.10 -4.46
N ILE A 38 -8.97 5.59 -5.43
CA ILE A 38 -10.43 5.65 -5.39
C ILE A 38 -10.99 4.88 -4.18
N TRP A 39 -10.49 3.68 -3.91
CA TRP A 39 -10.96 2.86 -2.80
C TRP A 39 -10.61 3.50 -1.44
N LYS A 40 -9.43 4.13 -1.32
CA LYS A 40 -8.95 4.80 -0.10
C LYS A 40 -9.89 5.91 0.35
N SER A 41 -10.41 6.70 -0.60
CA SER A 41 -11.34 7.81 -0.34
C SER A 41 -12.80 7.39 -0.14
N ARG A 42 -13.18 6.16 -0.49
CA ARG A 42 -14.55 5.64 -0.35
C ARG A 42 -14.80 4.94 0.99
N ASP A 43 -16.09 4.84 1.34
CA ASP A 43 -16.62 4.03 2.44
C ASP A 43 -15.91 4.18 3.80
N ASN A 44 -15.28 5.32 4.03
CA ASN A 44 -14.46 5.60 5.20
C ASN A 44 -13.35 4.55 5.43
N ASN A 45 -12.77 4.00 4.36
CA ASN A 45 -11.80 2.91 4.45
C ASN A 45 -10.55 3.28 5.26
N GLU A 46 -10.08 4.53 5.19
CA GLU A 46 -9.03 5.03 6.09
C GLU A 46 -9.42 4.95 7.57
N GLN A 47 -10.66 5.31 7.92
CA GLN A 47 -11.14 5.25 9.30
C GLN A 47 -11.33 3.81 9.77
N LYS A 48 -11.76 2.91 8.88
CA LYS A 48 -11.79 1.47 9.17
C LYS A 48 -10.39 0.95 9.46
N TYR A 49 -9.38 1.40 8.71
CA TYR A 49 -7.98 1.04 8.98
C TYR A 49 -7.52 1.52 10.35
N LYS A 50 -7.80 2.78 10.74
CA LYS A 50 -7.41 3.30 12.07
C LYS A 50 -7.87 2.42 13.23
N LYS A 51 -9.05 1.78 13.11
CA LYS A 51 -9.57 0.84 14.13
C LYS A 51 -8.75 -0.44 14.28
N LYS A 52 -8.07 -0.90 13.22
CA LYS A 52 -7.24 -2.11 13.20
C LYS A 52 -5.74 -1.83 13.09
N MET A 53 -5.33 -0.56 13.11
CA MET A 53 -3.94 -0.12 12.92
C MET A 53 -2.97 -0.81 13.90
N ASN A 54 -3.39 -0.97 15.15
CA ASN A 54 -2.55 -1.60 16.18
C ASN A 54 -2.21 -3.06 15.86
N GLU A 55 -3.05 -3.79 15.11
CA GLU A 55 -2.76 -5.16 14.71
C GLU A 55 -1.53 -5.24 13.79
N PHE A 56 -1.35 -4.24 12.93
CA PHE A 56 -0.20 -4.11 12.04
C PHE A 56 1.04 -3.64 12.80
N VAL A 57 0.91 -2.62 13.63
CA VAL A 57 2.03 -2.08 14.42
C VAL A 57 2.61 -3.12 15.37
N ASN A 58 1.76 -3.97 15.99
CA ASN A 58 2.20 -5.09 16.83
C ASN A 58 3.02 -6.14 16.06
N LYS A 59 2.92 -6.17 14.73
CA LYS A 59 3.73 -6.99 13.82
C LYS A 59 4.88 -6.22 13.18
N ARG A 60 5.22 -5.04 13.73
CA ARG A 60 6.26 -4.12 13.23
C ARG A 60 5.98 -3.55 11.82
N CYS A 61 4.74 -3.66 11.34
CA CYS A 61 4.32 -3.10 10.06
C CYS A 61 3.95 -1.63 10.25
N CYS A 62 4.96 -0.75 10.31
CA CYS A 62 4.80 0.65 10.69
C CYS A 62 4.40 1.58 9.53
N ASN A 63 4.51 1.13 8.27
CA ASN A 63 4.07 1.95 7.13
C ASN A 63 2.56 1.84 6.93
N HIS A 64 1.84 2.91 7.28
CA HIS A 64 0.40 2.95 7.25
C HIS A 64 -0.20 2.92 5.84
N ASP A 65 0.44 3.55 4.85
CA ASP A 65 -0.04 3.53 3.47
C ASP A 65 0.12 2.14 2.85
N VAL A 66 1.22 1.44 3.13
CA VAL A 66 1.42 0.03 2.75
C VAL A 66 0.37 -0.86 3.42
N ASN A 67 0.12 -0.70 4.71
CA ASN A 67 -0.88 -1.49 5.42
C ASN A 67 -2.28 -1.29 4.79
N LEU A 68 -2.62 -0.04 4.47
CA LEU A 68 -3.88 0.32 3.84
C LEU A 68 -4.01 -0.27 2.43
N PHE A 69 -2.95 -0.19 1.63
CA PHE A 69 -2.87 -0.82 0.32
C PHE A 69 -3.07 -2.35 0.40
N LEU A 70 -2.45 -3.02 1.37
CA LEU A 70 -2.58 -4.47 1.52
C LEU A 70 -3.96 -4.91 1.98
N ILE A 71 -4.69 -4.05 2.70
CA ILE A 71 -6.11 -4.26 2.99
C ILE A 71 -6.92 -4.22 1.70
N PHE A 72 -6.80 -3.14 0.92
CA PHE A 72 -7.44 -3.03 -0.40
C PHE A 72 -7.16 -4.25 -1.27
N TYR A 73 -5.88 -4.63 -1.36
CA TYR A 73 -5.45 -5.75 -2.17
C TYR A 73 -6.08 -7.09 -1.69
N SER A 74 -6.19 -7.29 -0.38
CA SER A 74 -6.86 -8.48 0.18
C SER A 74 -8.37 -8.54 -0.06
N GLU A 75 -9.03 -7.38 -0.10
CA GLU A 75 -10.45 -7.27 -0.40
C GLU A 75 -10.72 -7.52 -1.89
N LYS A 76 -9.87 -6.97 -2.78
CA LYS A 76 -9.95 -7.18 -4.23
C LYS A 76 -9.64 -8.63 -4.61
N TYR A 77 -8.57 -9.20 -4.06
CA TYR A 77 -8.12 -10.56 -4.33
C TYR A 77 -8.33 -11.45 -3.11
N LYS A 78 -9.59 -11.90 -2.93
CA LYS A 78 -10.03 -12.75 -1.81
C LYS A 78 -9.05 -13.89 -1.51
N GLY A 79 -8.86 -14.19 -0.23
CA GLY A 79 -8.01 -15.29 0.25
C GLY A 79 -6.59 -14.89 0.66
N ARG A 80 -6.25 -13.59 0.61
CA ARG A 80 -4.97 -13.07 1.10
C ARG A 80 -5.17 -12.34 2.42
N SER A 81 -4.25 -12.51 3.37
CA SER A 81 -4.28 -11.76 4.64
C SER A 81 -3.40 -10.51 4.52
N ALA A 82 -4.00 -9.34 4.67
CA ALA A 82 -3.29 -8.06 4.62
C ALA A 82 -2.13 -8.01 5.64
N ILE A 83 -2.35 -8.49 6.87
CA ILE A 83 -1.33 -8.49 7.93
C ILE A 83 -0.19 -9.46 7.59
N LYS A 84 -0.49 -10.66 7.08
CA LYS A 84 0.56 -11.62 6.69
C LYS A 84 1.42 -11.05 5.56
N ASN A 85 0.79 -10.44 4.55
CA ASN A 85 1.53 -9.80 3.46
C ASN A 85 2.38 -8.64 3.99
N ALA A 86 1.83 -7.78 4.85
CA ALA A 86 2.57 -6.65 5.42
C ALA A 86 3.79 -7.13 6.20
N THR A 87 3.63 -8.20 6.98
CA THR A 87 4.73 -8.83 7.71
C THR A 87 5.80 -9.37 6.76
N ALA A 88 5.41 -10.03 5.66
CA ALA A 88 6.34 -10.56 4.67
C ALA A 88 7.13 -9.43 3.98
N TYR A 89 6.45 -8.36 3.57
CA TYR A 89 7.07 -7.17 2.98
C TYR A 89 8.04 -6.47 3.94
N THR A 90 7.67 -6.33 5.22
CA THR A 90 8.57 -5.78 6.25
C THR A 90 9.80 -6.67 6.49
N VAL A 91 9.65 -8.00 6.50
CA VAL A 91 10.75 -8.93 6.77
C VAL A 91 11.69 -9.09 5.57
N ASN A 92 11.14 -9.21 4.36
CA ASN A 92 11.92 -9.52 3.16
C ASN A 92 12.54 -8.28 2.53
N ASP A 93 11.78 -7.19 2.46
CA ASP A 93 12.17 -5.99 1.70
C ASP A 93 12.67 -4.86 2.61
N GLY A 94 12.69 -5.09 3.93
CA GLY A 94 13.13 -4.10 4.92
C GLY A 94 12.22 -2.87 5.00
N LEU A 95 10.97 -2.97 4.53
CA LEU A 95 10.04 -1.87 4.49
C LEU A 95 9.66 -1.37 5.91
N PRO A 96 9.57 -0.04 6.11
CA PRO A 96 9.58 1.01 5.07
C PRO A 96 10.94 1.60 4.69
N PHE A 97 11.03 2.12 3.46
CA PHE A 97 11.94 3.22 3.09
C PHE A 97 11.68 4.40 4.03
N VAL A 98 12.74 4.87 4.67
CA VAL A 98 12.69 5.99 5.62
C VAL A 98 13.23 7.26 4.98
N GLU A 99 13.08 8.39 5.66
CA GLU A 99 13.41 9.71 5.12
C GLU A 99 14.86 9.84 4.61
N LYS A 100 15.80 9.10 5.22
CA LYS A 100 17.20 9.00 4.76
C LYS A 100 17.38 8.33 3.38
N ASP A 101 16.36 7.64 2.86
CA ASP A 101 16.41 6.94 1.57
C ASP A 101 15.94 7.84 0.42
N LYS A 102 15.36 9.01 0.73
CA LYS A 102 15.00 10.05 -0.25
C LYS A 102 16.25 10.88 -0.57
N LYS A 103 17.08 10.39 -1.49
CA LYS A 103 18.22 11.14 -2.03
C LYS A 103 17.78 12.24 -2.98
#